data_AF-A0A9P0QRD2-F1
#
_entry.id   AF-A0A9P0QRD2-F1
#
_cell.length_a   1.000
_cell.length_b   1.000
_cell.length_c   1.000
_cell.angle_alpha   90.00
_cell.angle_beta   90.00
_cell.angle_gamma   90.00
#
_symmetry.space_group_name_H-M   'P 1'
#
loop_
_entity.id
_entity.type
_entity.pdbx_description
1 polymer ?
#
loop_
_entity_poly.entity_id
_entity_poly.type
_entity_poly.pdbx_seq_one_letter_code
_entity_poly.pdbx_strand_id
1 'polypeptide(L)'
;MKIGFLLPIATCLSLANATATSNTFLLQAISNTTNTISSYEDKCYRETHTISNSNDLKYLEDCQTLKGDVLISNFKEPIIQLSSNLQEISGSLTIRNAPHLVRLEGPKLTSIGETFSIRELTSLALISFPELKSVKVLDWKVLPILSTVHFNSEIKDVESITVTDTSLTAFSGFMTNNLHTLDLNNNRFLESITSNVERVTEKLHIAANAENVHVNLSHLKFAKNLTIQETSNIDLSSLENVENSASFINNYFKQLKIPKLKAIGGTLSISRNQVLNQVEFPMTDEIGGGLVVVNNTAIEKINFLPKLSIIGEAMEIVGNIKDIQLKQLKLVKGSAKITAFSSIFDCTKWTKSEVGSIIRGGKIECTNAKGTINTSSNGTGDDNRNMDGINHDGAFAEPAPGFKYRSEAVKKAISFVLLSIALSSYYLVLKLN
;
A
#
# COMPACT_ATOMS: atom_id res chain seq x y z
N MET A 1 -5.38 53.55 17.29
CA MET A 1 -4.96 52.73 18.44
C MET A 1 -3.46 52.97 18.64
N LYS A 2 -2.98 53.27 19.87
CA LYS A 2 -1.54 53.46 20.19
C LYS A 2 -0.80 52.10 20.06
N ILE A 3 0.53 51.92 20.02
CA ILE A 3 1.76 52.58 20.54
C ILE A 3 2.88 52.32 19.48
N GLY A 4 4.01 53.03 19.32
CA GLY A 4 4.63 54.21 19.98
C GLY A 4 6.16 54.03 20.14
N PHE A 5 6.98 55.07 19.88
CA PHE A 5 8.45 55.04 19.90
C PHE A 5 9.04 56.43 20.27
N LEU A 6 10.08 56.48 21.13
CA LEU A 6 11.25 57.41 21.15
C LEU A 6 11.87 57.55 22.58
N LEU A 7 13.16 57.17 22.69
CA LEU A 7 14.36 57.82 23.32
C LEU A 7 14.22 58.90 24.45
N PRO A 8 15.27 59.21 25.28
CA PRO A 8 16.70 59.21 24.91
C PRO A 8 17.81 58.83 25.94
N ILE A 9 18.99 58.55 25.36
CA ILE A 9 20.39 58.92 25.70
C ILE A 9 20.70 59.50 27.11
N ALA A 10 21.74 58.95 27.76
CA ALA A 10 22.66 59.71 28.64
C ALA A 10 24.09 59.14 28.59
N THR A 11 25.09 60.01 28.58
CA THR A 11 26.54 59.70 28.53
C THR A 11 27.19 59.86 29.91
N CYS A 12 28.31 59.18 30.17
CA CYS A 12 29.31 59.70 31.12
C CYS A 12 30.73 59.21 30.84
N LEU A 13 31.71 60.01 31.27
CA LEU A 13 33.14 59.87 30.95
C LEU A 13 33.96 59.65 32.23
N SER A 14 35.03 58.85 32.11
CA SER A 14 36.32 58.89 32.85
C SER A 14 36.41 59.43 34.29
N LEU A 15 37.14 58.71 35.15
CA LEU A 15 38.21 59.28 35.99
C LEU A 15 39.22 58.18 36.39
N ALA A 16 40.43 58.58 36.81
CA ALA A 16 41.61 57.73 36.86
C ALA A 16 42.24 57.58 38.27
N ASN A 17 43.33 56.81 38.32
CA ASN A 17 44.39 56.69 39.35
C ASN A 17 44.28 55.53 40.36
N ALA A 18 45.26 54.63 40.31
CA ALA A 18 46.27 54.50 41.37
C ALA A 18 47.51 53.73 40.85
N THR A 19 48.70 54.23 41.19
CA THR A 19 49.99 53.57 40.95
C THR A 19 50.35 52.63 42.10
N ALA A 20 50.96 51.48 41.80
CA ALA A 20 51.68 50.67 42.79
C ALA A 20 52.88 49.97 42.14
N THR A 21 53.99 49.87 42.87
CA THR A 21 55.31 49.52 42.35
C THR A 21 55.85 48.20 42.89
N SER A 22 56.68 47.55 42.06
CA SER A 22 57.82 46.68 42.43
C SER A 22 57.58 45.27 43.00
N ASN A 23 58.03 44.29 42.21
CA ASN A 23 58.76 43.06 42.58
C ASN A 23 58.16 42.06 43.58
N THR A 24 57.91 40.83 43.11
CA THR A 24 58.90 39.73 43.21
C THR A 24 58.50 38.49 42.39
N PHE A 25 59.49 37.69 42.00
CA PHE A 25 59.32 36.42 41.29
C PHE A 25 58.67 35.34 42.17
N LEU A 26 57.72 34.58 41.60
CA LEU A 26 57.55 33.15 41.88
C LEU A 26 57.00 32.46 40.63
N LEU A 27 57.65 31.37 40.19
CA LEU A 27 57.12 30.55 39.10
C LEU A 27 55.86 29.82 39.59
N GLN A 28 54.77 29.91 38.82
CA GLN A 28 53.67 28.95 38.91
C GLN A 28 53.62 28.12 37.63
N ALA A 29 53.62 26.80 37.81
CA ALA A 29 53.51 25.86 36.71
C ALA A 29 52.12 25.96 36.08
N ILE A 30 52.06 26.36 34.81
CA ILE A 30 50.84 26.19 34.01
C ILE A 30 50.68 24.69 33.77
N SER A 31 49.89 24.06 34.63
CA SER A 31 49.46 22.67 34.45
C SER A 31 48.48 22.66 33.28
N ASN A 32 48.99 22.40 32.07
CA ASN A 32 48.15 22.11 30.92
C ASN A 32 47.38 20.81 31.19
N THR A 33 46.21 20.94 31.82
CA THR A 33 45.16 19.92 31.78
C THR A 33 44.72 19.79 30.34
N THR A 34 45.43 18.94 29.60
CA THR A 34 44.95 18.37 28.35
C THR A 34 43.72 17.54 28.70
N ASN A 35 42.54 18.16 28.53
CA ASN A 35 41.29 17.42 28.48
C ASN A 35 41.42 16.41 27.33
N THR A 36 41.72 15.17 27.68
CA THR A 36 41.64 14.02 26.80
C THR A 36 40.17 13.79 26.48
N ILE A 37 39.68 14.49 25.45
CA ILE A 37 38.37 14.20 24.86
C ILE A 37 38.40 12.73 24.45
N SER A 38 37.47 11.96 25.01
CA SER A 38 37.39 10.52 24.84
C SER A 38 37.20 10.15 23.37
N SER A 39 38.17 9.49 22.77
CA SER A 39 38.06 8.97 21.39
C SER A 39 37.09 7.78 21.26
N TYR A 40 36.46 7.35 22.36
CA TYR A 40 35.46 6.29 22.35
C TYR A 40 34.06 6.80 21.98
N GLU A 41 33.75 8.08 22.16
CA GLU A 41 32.44 8.67 21.80
C GLU A 41 32.29 8.98 20.30
N ASP A 42 33.35 8.87 19.50
CA ASP A 42 33.29 9.15 18.05
C ASP A 42 32.80 7.94 17.24
N LYS A 43 33.27 6.72 17.57
CA LYS A 43 33.01 5.54 16.73
C LYS A 43 31.54 5.11 16.63
N CYS A 44 30.75 5.36 17.69
CA CYS A 44 29.33 4.98 17.73
C CYS A 44 28.39 6.10 17.22
N TYR A 45 28.92 7.28 16.86
CA TYR A 45 28.15 8.48 16.55
C TYR A 45 28.51 9.00 15.15
N ARG A 46 27.74 8.60 14.14
CA ARG A 46 27.94 9.02 12.75
C ARG A 46 26.60 9.37 12.11
N GLU A 47 26.62 9.98 10.93
CA GLU A 47 25.42 10.06 10.09
C GLU A 47 25.06 8.67 9.54
N THR A 48 26.07 7.91 9.11
CA THR A 48 25.93 6.52 8.67
C THR A 48 27.13 5.66 9.05
N HIS A 49 26.86 4.48 9.60
CA HIS A 49 27.81 3.40 9.84
C HIS A 49 27.80 2.42 8.67
N THR A 50 28.81 2.51 7.80
CA THR A 50 28.96 1.56 6.68
C THR A 50 29.73 0.32 7.13
N ILE A 51 29.13 -0.85 6.92
CA ILE A 51 29.66 -2.17 7.31
C ILE A 51 29.74 -3.02 6.04
N SER A 52 30.94 -3.50 5.71
CA SER A 52 31.22 -4.32 4.52
C SER A 52 31.84 -5.67 4.86
N ASN A 53 32.29 -5.88 6.09
CA ASN A 53 32.91 -7.14 6.55
C ASN A 53 32.84 -7.28 8.09
N SER A 54 33.24 -8.45 8.60
CA SER A 54 33.21 -8.79 10.02
C SER A 54 34.12 -7.95 10.92
N ASN A 55 35.20 -7.35 10.39
CA ASN A 55 36.04 -6.44 11.20
C ASN A 55 35.35 -5.10 11.47
N ASP A 56 34.48 -4.64 10.56
CA ASP A 56 33.69 -3.42 10.76
C ASP A 56 32.65 -3.63 11.87
N LEU A 57 32.01 -4.81 11.90
CA LEU A 57 31.15 -5.23 13.02
C LEU A 57 31.92 -5.27 14.34
N LYS A 58 33.14 -5.83 14.32
CA LYS A 58 34.01 -5.89 15.50
C LYS A 58 34.43 -4.52 16.00
N TYR A 59 34.74 -3.58 15.12
CA TYR A 59 35.09 -2.21 15.51
C TYR A 59 33.97 -1.53 16.34
N LEU A 60 32.71 -1.89 16.08
CA LEU A 60 31.52 -1.40 16.78
C LEU A 60 31.10 -2.28 17.98
N GLU A 61 31.92 -3.27 18.40
CA GLU A 61 31.49 -4.28 19.39
C GLU A 61 31.11 -3.71 20.77
N ASP A 62 31.74 -2.60 21.18
CA ASP A 62 31.47 -1.91 22.45
C ASP A 62 30.26 -0.95 22.39
N CYS A 63 29.70 -0.68 21.20
CA CYS A 63 28.62 0.30 21.05
C CYS A 63 27.29 -0.27 21.57
N GLN A 64 26.79 0.26 22.68
CA GLN A 64 25.43 -0.04 23.18
C GLN A 64 24.34 0.63 22.32
N THR A 65 24.63 1.82 21.80
CA THR A 65 23.77 2.57 20.88
C THR A 65 24.60 3.01 19.69
N LEU A 66 24.10 2.79 18.48
CA LEU A 66 24.61 3.43 17.27
C LEU A 66 23.71 4.62 16.95
N LYS A 67 24.27 5.84 17.03
CA LYS A 67 23.61 7.03 16.51
C LYS A 67 23.89 7.16 15.02
N GLY A 68 22.84 7.41 14.25
CA GLY A 68 22.83 7.42 12.78
C GLY A 68 22.23 6.16 12.15
N ASP A 69 22.27 6.10 10.82
CA ASP A 69 21.91 4.93 10.04
C ASP A 69 23.00 3.85 10.10
N VAL A 70 22.62 2.59 9.87
CA VAL A 70 23.54 1.45 9.68
C VAL A 70 23.30 0.87 8.29
N LEU A 71 24.30 0.97 7.42
CA LEU A 71 24.30 0.40 6.08
C LEU A 71 25.25 -0.79 6.00
N ILE A 72 24.70 -2.00 5.96
CA ILE A 72 25.47 -3.20 5.66
C ILE A 72 25.38 -3.47 4.16
N SER A 73 26.51 -3.43 3.45
CA SER A 73 26.53 -3.66 2.01
C SER A 73 27.82 -4.27 1.50
N ASN A 74 27.74 -5.09 0.44
CA ASN A 74 28.84 -5.86 -0.14
C ASN A 74 29.47 -6.87 0.85
N PHE A 75 28.72 -7.25 1.89
CA PHE A 75 29.10 -8.19 2.93
C PHE A 75 29.17 -9.62 2.35
N LYS A 76 30.28 -10.32 2.57
CA LYS A 76 30.59 -11.59 1.88
C LYS A 76 30.41 -12.82 2.75
N GLU A 77 30.47 -12.65 4.06
CA GLU A 77 30.37 -13.71 5.04
C GLU A 77 28.90 -14.16 5.23
N PRO A 78 28.65 -15.45 5.52
CA PRO A 78 27.29 -16.00 5.51
C PRO A 78 26.45 -15.62 6.73
N ILE A 79 27.02 -14.97 7.73
CA ILE A 79 26.36 -14.63 8.99
C ILE A 79 26.72 -13.19 9.34
N ILE A 80 25.69 -12.36 9.58
CA ILE A 80 25.83 -11.11 10.32
C ILE A 80 25.28 -11.35 11.71
N GLN A 81 26.14 -11.24 12.71
CA GLN A 81 25.76 -11.20 14.11
C GLN A 81 26.12 -9.82 14.65
N LEU A 82 25.12 -9.00 14.95
CA LEU A 82 25.31 -7.71 15.61
C LEU A 82 25.80 -7.95 17.05
N SER A 83 26.54 -6.97 17.60
CA SER A 83 27.11 -7.07 18.94
C SER A 83 26.04 -7.41 19.99
N SER A 84 26.40 -8.26 20.95
CA SER A 84 25.55 -8.54 22.11
C SER A 84 25.46 -7.37 23.10
N ASN A 85 26.21 -6.28 22.87
CA ASN A 85 26.05 -5.02 23.60
C ASN A 85 25.03 -4.09 22.93
N LEU A 86 24.80 -4.22 21.61
CA LEU A 86 24.01 -3.28 20.81
C LEU A 86 22.51 -3.42 21.10
N GLN A 87 21.92 -2.36 21.65
CA GLN A 87 20.53 -2.27 22.09
C GLN A 87 19.68 -1.30 21.26
N GLU A 88 20.30 -0.28 20.64
CA GLU A 88 19.60 0.74 19.85
C GLU A 88 20.39 1.09 18.58
N ILE A 89 19.69 1.15 17.45
CA ILE A 89 20.12 1.92 16.27
C ILE A 89 19.16 3.10 16.15
N SER A 90 19.65 4.34 16.22
CA SER A 90 18.74 5.50 16.23
C SER A 90 18.17 5.86 14.86
N GLY A 91 18.83 5.44 13.78
CA GLY A 91 18.36 5.58 12.40
C GLY A 91 17.78 4.28 11.84
N SER A 92 18.01 4.06 10.56
CA SER A 92 17.63 2.87 9.81
C SER A 92 18.70 1.79 9.87
N LEU A 93 18.30 0.52 9.84
CA LEU A 93 19.16 -0.63 9.57
C LEU A 93 18.87 -1.14 8.15
N THR A 94 19.81 -0.95 7.22
CA THR A 94 19.69 -1.37 5.82
C THR A 94 20.72 -2.43 5.47
N ILE A 95 20.26 -3.59 4.97
CA ILE A 95 21.11 -4.65 4.43
C ILE A 95 20.78 -4.89 2.95
N ARG A 96 21.79 -4.80 2.09
CA ARG A 96 21.71 -5.03 0.64
C ARG A 96 23.02 -5.58 0.09
N ASN A 97 23.03 -6.09 -1.14
CA ASN A 97 24.25 -6.58 -1.82
C ASN A 97 25.04 -7.62 -1.00
N ALA A 98 24.37 -8.50 -0.27
CA ALA A 98 24.99 -9.55 0.55
C ALA A 98 24.48 -10.94 0.11
N PRO A 99 24.76 -11.39 -1.13
CA PRO A 99 24.11 -12.55 -1.74
C PRO A 99 24.45 -13.88 -1.05
N HIS A 100 25.52 -13.94 -0.25
CA HIS A 100 25.92 -15.12 0.52
C HIS A 100 25.37 -15.12 1.95
N LEU A 101 24.70 -14.03 2.39
CA LEU A 101 24.16 -13.94 3.75
C LEU A 101 23.04 -14.97 3.94
N VAL A 102 23.25 -15.91 4.85
CA VAL A 102 22.28 -16.94 5.24
C VAL A 102 21.50 -16.54 6.49
N ARG A 103 22.15 -15.80 7.41
CA ARG A 103 21.60 -15.50 8.73
C ARG A 103 21.91 -14.07 9.20
N LEU A 104 20.90 -13.38 9.72
CA LEU A 104 21.01 -12.05 10.31
C LEU A 104 20.50 -12.08 11.77
N GLU A 105 21.35 -11.73 12.73
CA GLU A 105 21.06 -11.87 14.16
C GLU A 105 21.39 -10.60 14.93
N GLY A 106 20.44 -10.10 15.72
CA GLY A 106 20.60 -9.01 16.66
C GLY A 106 20.06 -9.39 18.03
N PRO A 107 20.81 -10.18 18.83
CA PRO A 107 20.26 -10.86 20.02
C PRO A 107 19.80 -9.91 21.13
N LYS A 108 20.37 -8.70 21.20
CA LYS A 108 20.07 -7.66 22.19
C LYS A 108 19.53 -6.36 21.62
N LEU A 109 19.31 -6.29 20.30
CA LEU A 109 18.81 -5.07 19.66
C LEU A 109 17.32 -4.88 20.00
N THR A 110 17.01 -3.81 20.73
CA THR A 110 15.66 -3.52 21.21
C THR A 110 14.88 -2.53 20.34
N SER A 111 15.58 -1.66 19.60
CA SER A 111 14.95 -0.67 18.73
C SER A 111 15.78 -0.33 17.50
N ILE A 112 15.07 -0.07 16.40
CA ILE A 112 15.56 0.57 15.17
C ILE A 112 14.71 1.82 15.00
N GLY A 113 15.30 3.01 15.09
CA GLY A 113 14.55 4.27 15.19
C GLY A 113 13.72 4.63 13.95
N GLU A 114 14.16 4.18 12.77
CA GLU A 114 13.49 4.47 11.49
C GLU A 114 13.12 3.18 10.73
N THR A 115 13.87 2.84 9.66
CA THR A 115 13.53 1.72 8.76
C THR A 115 14.42 0.49 8.98
N PHE A 116 13.82 -0.70 9.09
CA PHE A 116 14.53 -1.97 8.93
C PHE A 116 14.33 -2.50 7.51
N SER A 117 15.33 -2.25 6.66
CA SER A 117 15.32 -2.54 5.22
C SER A 117 16.21 -3.73 4.89
N ILE A 118 15.67 -4.73 4.21
CA ILE A 118 16.40 -5.90 3.73
C ILE A 118 16.01 -6.16 2.29
N ARG A 119 16.98 -6.08 1.36
CA ARG A 119 16.69 -6.15 -0.08
C ARG A 119 17.64 -7.07 -0.83
N GLU A 120 17.07 -7.91 -1.70
CA GLU A 120 17.78 -8.70 -2.71
C GLU A 120 18.80 -9.70 -2.11
N LEU A 121 18.47 -10.28 -0.94
CA LEU A 121 19.32 -11.24 -0.23
C LEU A 121 18.82 -12.67 -0.49
N THR A 122 19.19 -13.22 -1.65
CA THR A 122 18.66 -14.50 -2.16
C THR A 122 19.00 -15.72 -1.32
N SER A 123 20.03 -15.66 -0.48
CA SER A 123 20.42 -16.74 0.44
C SER A 123 19.90 -16.57 1.87
N LEU A 124 19.24 -15.45 2.21
CA LEU A 124 18.85 -15.17 3.60
C LEU A 124 17.69 -16.08 4.01
N ALA A 125 17.95 -17.02 4.91
CA ALA A 125 16.99 -18.01 5.38
C ALA A 125 16.37 -17.66 6.74
N LEU A 126 17.13 -16.96 7.61
CA LEU A 126 16.76 -16.69 8.99
C LEU A 126 17.12 -15.28 9.46
N ILE A 127 16.14 -14.62 10.09
CA ILE A 127 16.26 -13.34 10.80
C ILE A 127 15.95 -13.58 12.28
N SER A 128 16.80 -13.13 13.20
CA SER A 128 16.60 -13.31 14.65
C SER A 128 16.89 -12.05 15.45
N PHE A 129 15.84 -11.41 15.94
CA PHE A 129 15.89 -10.20 16.77
C PHE A 129 14.92 -10.35 17.94
N PRO A 130 15.21 -11.25 18.90
CA PRO A 130 14.26 -11.66 19.93
C PRO A 130 13.82 -10.51 20.85
N GLU A 131 14.70 -9.53 21.08
CA GLU A 131 14.44 -8.39 21.98
C GLU A 131 13.91 -7.13 21.27
N LEU A 132 13.72 -7.15 19.94
CA LEU A 132 13.25 -6.01 19.15
C LEU A 132 11.80 -5.67 19.49
N LYS A 133 11.56 -4.44 19.93
CA LYS A 133 10.27 -3.94 20.43
C LYS A 133 9.72 -2.75 19.64
N SER A 134 10.55 -2.06 18.85
CA SER A 134 10.16 -0.86 18.11
C SER A 134 10.92 -0.72 16.80
N VAL A 135 10.18 -0.48 15.72
CA VAL A 135 10.68 -0.06 14.40
C VAL A 135 9.53 0.64 13.66
N LYS A 136 9.77 1.79 13.02
CA LYS A 136 8.69 2.50 12.31
C LYS A 136 8.33 1.82 10.99
N VAL A 137 9.33 1.42 10.22
CA VAL A 137 9.11 0.87 8.87
C VAL A 137 9.81 -0.48 8.70
N LEU A 138 9.06 -1.50 8.34
CA LEU A 138 9.59 -2.78 7.87
C LEU A 138 9.57 -2.80 6.34
N ASP A 139 10.73 -2.90 5.69
CA ASP A 139 10.84 -2.92 4.23
C ASP A 139 11.66 -4.10 3.71
N TRP A 140 11.00 -5.24 3.53
CA TRP A 140 11.61 -6.50 3.14
C TRP A 140 11.21 -6.88 1.72
N LYS A 141 12.18 -6.97 0.82
CA LYS A 141 11.95 -7.22 -0.62
C LYS A 141 12.93 -8.24 -1.19
N VAL A 142 12.42 -9.22 -1.93
CA VAL A 142 13.24 -10.21 -2.67
C VAL A 142 14.13 -11.01 -1.70
N LEU A 143 13.49 -11.80 -0.85
CA LEU A 143 14.11 -12.68 0.15
C LEU A 143 13.60 -14.13 -0.04
N PRO A 144 13.82 -14.73 -1.23
CA PRO A 144 13.06 -15.89 -1.72
C PRO A 144 13.13 -17.15 -0.86
N ILE A 145 14.15 -17.30 0.01
CA ILE A 145 14.26 -18.44 0.92
C ILE A 145 14.11 -18.07 2.41
N LEU A 146 13.76 -16.82 2.73
CA LEU A 146 13.48 -16.39 4.10
C LEU A 146 12.21 -17.08 4.57
N SER A 147 12.36 -18.09 5.43
CA SER A 147 11.27 -18.88 6.00
C SER A 147 11.10 -18.66 7.50
N THR A 148 12.12 -18.13 8.17
CA THR A 148 12.19 -18.07 9.64
C THR A 148 12.51 -16.67 10.14
N VAL A 149 11.62 -16.12 10.96
CA VAL A 149 11.77 -14.82 11.63
C VAL A 149 11.47 -15.01 13.10
N HIS A 150 12.43 -14.66 13.96
CA HIS A 150 12.29 -14.74 15.41
C HIS A 150 12.21 -13.33 16.01
N PHE A 151 10.98 -12.89 16.28
CA PHE A 151 10.66 -11.79 17.19
C PHE A 151 9.96 -12.37 18.41
N ASN A 152 10.59 -12.33 19.58
CA ASN A 152 9.99 -12.86 20.82
C ASN A 152 9.20 -11.78 21.59
N SER A 153 9.16 -10.56 21.05
CA SER A 153 8.49 -9.39 21.62
C SER A 153 7.41 -8.90 20.64
N GLU A 154 6.34 -8.33 21.17
CA GLU A 154 5.39 -7.54 20.36
C GLU A 154 6.08 -6.25 19.89
N ILE A 155 6.24 -6.10 18.57
CA ILE A 155 6.83 -4.92 17.95
C ILE A 155 5.74 -3.83 17.88
N LYS A 156 6.05 -2.69 18.49
CA LYS A 156 5.20 -1.51 18.60
C LYS A 156 5.68 -0.40 17.66
N ASP A 157 4.88 0.66 17.58
CA ASP A 157 5.19 1.90 16.88
C ASP A 157 5.47 1.73 15.37
N VAL A 158 5.01 0.61 14.79
CA VAL A 158 5.11 0.36 13.35
C VAL A 158 4.09 1.22 12.61
N GLU A 159 4.60 2.02 11.69
CA GLU A 159 3.89 2.93 10.81
C GLU A 159 3.76 2.36 9.39
N SER A 160 4.65 1.47 8.94
CA SER A 160 4.52 0.80 7.63
C SER A 160 5.17 -0.56 7.56
N ILE A 161 4.53 -1.46 6.81
CA ILE A 161 4.99 -2.82 6.56
C ILE A 161 4.92 -3.10 5.06
N THR A 162 6.06 -3.44 4.46
CA THR A 162 6.16 -4.06 3.13
C THR A 162 6.96 -5.34 3.26
N VAL A 163 6.36 -6.47 2.90
CA VAL A 163 7.04 -7.78 2.83
C VAL A 163 6.65 -8.46 1.53
N THR A 164 7.61 -8.55 0.61
CA THR A 164 7.41 -9.10 -0.73
C THR A 164 8.49 -10.09 -1.15
N ASP A 165 8.05 -11.11 -1.90
CA ASP A 165 8.90 -12.13 -2.51
C ASP A 165 9.71 -12.92 -1.45
N THR A 166 9.01 -13.44 -0.44
CA THR A 166 9.59 -14.24 0.65
C THR A 166 8.99 -15.66 0.73
N SER A 167 9.62 -16.54 1.52
CA SER A 167 9.12 -17.87 1.84
C SER A 167 8.55 -17.98 3.27
N LEU A 168 8.10 -16.88 3.85
CA LEU A 168 7.48 -16.86 5.18
C LEU A 168 6.15 -17.62 5.16
N THR A 169 5.90 -18.43 6.19
CA THR A 169 4.66 -19.21 6.32
C THR A 169 3.56 -18.49 7.11
N ALA A 170 3.95 -17.61 8.03
CA ALA A 170 3.08 -16.76 8.82
C ALA A 170 3.70 -15.37 8.98
N PHE A 171 2.86 -14.35 9.15
CA PHE A 171 3.29 -12.99 9.42
C PHE A 171 2.46 -12.38 10.55
N SER A 172 3.12 -12.14 11.69
CA SER A 172 2.52 -11.71 12.96
C SER A 172 3.57 -11.05 13.86
N GLY A 173 3.16 -10.57 15.04
CA GLY A 173 4.06 -9.98 16.05
C GLY A 173 4.12 -8.45 16.06
N PHE A 174 3.31 -7.79 15.23
CA PHE A 174 3.21 -6.33 15.16
C PHE A 174 1.91 -5.85 15.80
N MET A 175 2.02 -4.94 16.77
CA MET A 175 0.90 -4.38 17.52
C MET A 175 0.78 -2.88 17.22
N THR A 176 -0.06 -2.54 16.25
CA THR A 176 -0.31 -1.15 15.85
C THR A 176 -1.75 -0.95 15.40
N ASN A 177 -2.34 0.18 15.79
CA ASN A 177 -3.71 0.53 15.39
C ASN A 177 -3.74 1.32 14.07
N ASN A 178 -2.62 1.91 13.64
CA ASN A 178 -2.53 2.76 12.46
C ASN A 178 -1.29 2.38 11.64
N LEU A 179 -1.50 2.10 10.36
CA LEU A 179 -0.43 1.97 9.37
C LEU A 179 -0.67 3.00 8.26
N HIS A 180 0.39 3.48 7.63
CA HIS A 180 0.32 4.12 6.33
C HIS A 180 0.17 3.04 5.25
N THR A 181 1.13 2.12 5.19
CA THR A 181 1.11 0.99 4.25
C THR A 181 1.14 -0.37 4.96
N LEU A 182 0.28 -1.28 4.51
CA LEU A 182 0.36 -2.72 4.76
C LEU A 182 0.35 -3.43 3.40
N ASP A 183 1.52 -3.86 2.96
CA ASP A 183 1.75 -4.48 1.65
C ASP A 183 2.42 -5.86 1.82
N LEU A 184 1.61 -6.92 1.75
CA LEU A 184 2.05 -8.30 1.91
C LEU A 184 1.72 -9.06 0.63
N ASN A 185 2.70 -9.20 -0.25
CA ASN A 185 2.49 -9.78 -1.58
C ASN A 185 3.61 -10.71 -2.06
N ASN A 186 3.32 -11.60 -3.02
CA ASN A 186 4.28 -12.58 -3.56
C ASN A 186 4.93 -13.52 -2.51
N ASN A 187 4.31 -13.71 -1.34
CA ASN A 187 4.82 -14.62 -0.30
C ASN A 187 4.16 -15.99 -0.46
N ARG A 188 4.66 -16.80 -1.39
CA ARG A 188 4.02 -18.04 -1.88
C ARG A 188 3.64 -19.06 -0.80
N PHE A 189 4.30 -19.03 0.35
CA PHE A 189 4.05 -19.96 1.46
C PHE A 189 3.27 -19.32 2.63
N LEU A 190 2.91 -18.04 2.55
CA LEU A 190 2.26 -17.29 3.62
C LEU A 190 0.78 -17.66 3.74
N GLU A 191 0.46 -18.58 4.66
CA GLU A 191 -0.89 -19.14 4.86
C GLU A 191 -1.77 -18.31 5.81
N SER A 192 -1.16 -17.46 6.66
CA SER A 192 -1.90 -16.66 7.64
C SER A 192 -1.36 -15.25 7.78
N ILE A 193 -2.29 -14.29 7.72
CA ILE A 193 -2.05 -12.85 7.94
C ILE A 193 -3.07 -12.40 8.98
N THR A 194 -2.62 -11.98 10.17
CA THR A 194 -3.50 -11.47 11.24
C THR A 194 -2.93 -10.17 11.80
N SER A 195 -3.78 -9.15 11.96
CA SER A 195 -3.37 -7.86 12.54
C SER A 195 -4.50 -7.19 13.32
N ASN A 196 -4.13 -6.42 14.34
CA ASN A 196 -5.04 -5.56 15.12
C ASN A 196 -5.23 -4.16 14.50
N VAL A 197 -4.68 -3.90 13.31
CA VAL A 197 -4.74 -2.59 12.65
C VAL A 197 -6.18 -2.10 12.46
N GLU A 198 -6.46 -0.89 12.93
CA GLU A 198 -7.77 -0.24 12.79
C GLU A 198 -7.85 0.68 11.57
N ARG A 199 -6.71 1.25 11.14
CA ARG A 199 -6.65 2.24 10.05
C ARG A 199 -5.43 1.99 9.16
N VAL A 200 -5.64 1.93 7.84
CA VAL A 200 -4.56 1.98 6.84
C VAL A 200 -4.70 3.24 5.99
N THR A 201 -3.77 4.19 6.11
CA THR A 201 -3.94 5.56 5.58
C THR A 201 -3.39 5.80 4.18
N GLU A 202 -2.71 4.83 3.56
CA GLU A 202 -2.21 4.93 2.18
C GLU A 202 -2.57 3.70 1.34
N LYS A 203 -2.03 2.52 1.68
CA LYS A 203 -2.14 1.31 0.86
C LYS A 203 -2.33 0.07 1.72
N LEU A 204 -3.47 -0.61 1.55
CA LEU A 204 -3.69 -1.98 2.02
C LEU A 204 -3.71 -2.90 0.79
N HIS A 205 -2.69 -3.74 0.66
CA HIS A 205 -2.50 -4.62 -0.50
C HIS A 205 -2.08 -6.02 -0.06
N ILE A 206 -2.94 -6.99 -0.35
CA ILE A 206 -2.70 -8.41 -0.10
C ILE A 206 -2.91 -9.15 -1.44
N ALA A 207 -1.87 -9.77 -1.98
CA ALA A 207 -1.91 -10.40 -3.31
C ALA A 207 -0.86 -11.52 -3.45
N ALA A 208 -1.13 -12.56 -4.23
CA ALA A 208 -0.14 -13.60 -4.58
C ALA A 208 0.62 -14.22 -3.38
N ASN A 209 -0.08 -14.40 -2.25
CA ASN A 209 0.45 -15.16 -1.10
C ASN A 209 0.15 -16.66 -1.28
N ALA A 210 0.12 -17.47 -0.22
CA ALA A 210 -0.28 -18.87 -0.38
C ALA A 210 -1.73 -18.99 -0.90
N GLU A 211 -2.00 -20.01 -1.72
CA GLU A 211 -3.34 -20.21 -2.31
C GLU A 211 -4.43 -20.35 -1.23
N ASN A 212 -4.09 -20.97 -0.11
CA ASN A 212 -4.91 -21.15 1.08
C ASN A 212 -4.80 -20.00 2.10
N VAL A 213 -4.31 -18.81 1.73
CA VAL A 213 -4.10 -17.71 2.69
C VAL A 213 -5.41 -17.26 3.38
N HIS A 214 -5.35 -17.19 4.70
CA HIS A 214 -6.40 -16.67 5.58
C HIS A 214 -5.97 -15.30 6.12
N VAL A 215 -6.79 -14.28 5.86
CA VAL A 215 -6.51 -12.88 6.20
C VAL A 215 -7.52 -12.38 7.23
N ASN A 216 -7.08 -12.13 8.46
CA ASN A 216 -7.89 -11.58 9.53
C ASN A 216 -7.51 -10.12 9.80
N LEU A 217 -8.39 -9.21 9.36
CA LEU A 217 -8.35 -7.77 9.62
C LEU A 217 -9.66 -7.31 10.28
N SER A 218 -10.22 -8.13 11.18
CA SER A 218 -11.52 -7.90 11.84
C SER A 218 -11.63 -6.58 12.63
N HIS A 219 -10.50 -5.96 12.97
CA HIS A 219 -10.41 -4.68 13.66
C HIS A 219 -10.30 -3.46 12.72
N LEU A 220 -10.05 -3.68 11.43
CA LEU A 220 -9.89 -2.61 10.45
C LEU A 220 -11.21 -1.86 10.28
N LYS A 221 -11.21 -0.56 10.58
CA LYS A 221 -12.35 0.37 10.45
C LYS A 221 -12.23 1.26 9.21
N PHE A 222 -11.01 1.51 8.75
CA PHE A 222 -10.73 2.43 7.64
C PHE A 222 -9.56 1.96 6.77
N ALA A 223 -9.70 2.04 5.45
CA ALA A 223 -8.59 1.92 4.50
C ALA A 223 -8.64 3.05 3.48
N LYS A 224 -7.49 3.62 3.09
CA LYS A 224 -7.46 4.60 1.99
C LYS A 224 -7.63 3.92 0.64
N ASN A 225 -6.72 3.03 0.28
CA ASN A 225 -6.85 2.13 -0.88
C ASN A 225 -6.82 0.69 -0.39
N LEU A 226 -7.77 -0.14 -0.84
CA LEU A 226 -7.89 -1.55 -0.48
C LEU A 226 -7.81 -2.42 -1.74
N THR A 227 -6.86 -3.34 -1.79
CA THR A 227 -6.75 -4.37 -2.84
C THR A 227 -6.49 -5.73 -2.21
N ILE A 228 -7.44 -6.65 -2.41
CA ILE A 228 -7.38 -8.06 -1.99
C ILE A 228 -7.43 -8.93 -3.25
N GLN A 229 -6.34 -9.63 -3.51
CA GLN A 229 -6.19 -10.51 -4.66
C GLN A 229 -5.72 -11.91 -4.23
N GLU A 230 -6.18 -12.94 -4.94
CA GLU A 230 -5.72 -14.34 -4.78
C GLU A 230 -5.75 -14.84 -3.32
N THR A 231 -6.77 -14.40 -2.58
CA THR A 231 -6.97 -14.70 -1.15
C THR A 231 -8.05 -15.77 -0.96
N SER A 232 -7.82 -16.73 -0.07
CA SER A 232 -8.76 -17.83 0.22
C SER A 232 -9.81 -17.48 1.28
N ASN A 233 -9.47 -16.64 2.26
CA ASN A 233 -10.40 -16.14 3.26
C ASN A 233 -10.02 -14.73 3.72
N ILE A 234 -11.02 -13.88 3.97
CA ILE A 234 -10.85 -12.49 4.40
C ILE A 234 -11.92 -12.10 5.44
N ASP A 235 -11.48 -11.60 6.59
CA ASP A 235 -12.34 -10.93 7.58
C ASP A 235 -12.07 -9.41 7.56
N LEU A 236 -13.11 -8.65 7.18
CA LEU A 236 -13.18 -7.19 7.19
C LEU A 236 -14.44 -6.72 7.95
N SER A 237 -14.90 -7.49 8.94
CA SER A 237 -16.20 -7.33 9.61
C SER A 237 -16.40 -5.98 10.30
N SER A 238 -15.33 -5.24 10.60
CA SER A 238 -15.41 -3.87 11.15
C SER A 238 -15.17 -2.75 10.15
N LEU A 239 -14.90 -3.02 8.87
CA LEU A 239 -14.54 -1.98 7.90
C LEU A 239 -15.74 -1.06 7.65
N GLU A 240 -15.59 0.22 8.01
CA GLU A 240 -16.66 1.21 7.91
C GLU A 240 -16.54 2.11 6.68
N ASN A 241 -15.33 2.43 6.24
CA ASN A 241 -15.11 3.35 5.12
C ASN A 241 -13.87 2.97 4.29
N VAL A 242 -13.97 3.18 2.98
CA VAL A 242 -12.81 3.21 2.07
C VAL A 242 -12.73 4.58 1.41
N GLU A 243 -11.63 5.32 1.61
CA GLU A 243 -11.52 6.71 1.13
C GLU A 243 -11.44 6.79 -0.41
N ASN A 244 -10.62 5.93 -1.01
CA ASN A 244 -10.51 5.79 -2.47
C ASN A 244 -11.21 4.48 -2.90
N SER A 245 -10.48 3.55 -3.51
CA SER A 245 -11.05 2.37 -4.17
C SER A 245 -10.87 1.08 -3.36
N ALA A 246 -11.83 0.18 -3.49
CA ALA A 246 -11.82 -1.17 -2.94
C ALA A 246 -11.86 -2.20 -4.09
N SER A 247 -10.86 -3.07 -4.18
CA SER A 247 -10.73 -4.06 -5.25
C SER A 247 -10.61 -5.48 -4.69
N PHE A 248 -11.50 -6.37 -5.13
CA PHE A 248 -11.52 -7.79 -4.81
C PHE A 248 -11.36 -8.58 -6.11
N ILE A 249 -10.15 -9.06 -6.37
CA ILE A 249 -9.72 -9.56 -7.68
C ILE A 249 -9.28 -11.03 -7.58
N ASN A 250 -9.82 -11.93 -8.40
CA ASN A 250 -9.30 -13.29 -8.56
C ASN A 250 -9.18 -14.09 -7.23
N ASN A 251 -10.11 -13.87 -6.28
CA ASN A 251 -10.08 -14.54 -4.98
C ASN A 251 -10.81 -15.89 -5.00
N TYR A 252 -10.46 -16.74 -4.03
CA TYR A 252 -10.96 -18.11 -3.89
C TYR A 252 -12.06 -18.26 -2.82
N PHE A 253 -12.36 -17.20 -2.06
CA PHE A 253 -13.47 -17.22 -1.10
C PHE A 253 -14.85 -17.30 -1.79
N LYS A 254 -15.78 -18.03 -1.16
CA LYS A 254 -17.19 -18.12 -1.61
C LYS A 254 -18.06 -16.95 -1.14
N GLN A 255 -17.64 -16.26 -0.08
CA GLN A 255 -18.41 -15.20 0.57
C GLN A 255 -17.57 -13.93 0.75
N LEU A 256 -18.15 -12.76 0.49
CA LEU A 256 -17.59 -11.45 0.79
C LEU A 256 -18.61 -10.62 1.57
N LYS A 257 -18.37 -10.44 2.87
CA LYS A 257 -19.31 -9.78 3.79
C LYS A 257 -18.61 -8.63 4.50
N ILE A 258 -19.05 -7.40 4.24
CA ILE A 258 -18.52 -6.21 4.91
C ILE A 258 -19.70 -5.43 5.52
N PRO A 259 -20.25 -5.92 6.65
CA PRO A 259 -21.57 -5.50 7.14
C PRO A 259 -21.63 -4.04 7.62
N LYS A 260 -20.48 -3.43 7.97
CA LYS A 260 -20.40 -2.06 8.47
C LYS A 260 -20.00 -1.01 7.43
N LEU A 261 -19.68 -1.41 6.19
CA LEU A 261 -19.18 -0.49 5.17
C LEU A 261 -20.26 0.52 4.76
N LYS A 262 -20.03 1.80 5.03
CA LYS A 262 -20.95 2.91 4.76
C LYS A 262 -20.69 3.51 3.38
N ALA A 263 -19.44 3.85 3.08
CA ALA A 263 -19.08 4.52 1.84
C ALA A 263 -17.73 4.03 1.26
N ILE A 264 -17.62 4.13 -0.06
CA ILE A 264 -16.39 3.96 -0.84
C ILE A 264 -16.25 5.24 -1.67
N GLY A 265 -15.25 6.09 -1.42
CA GLY A 265 -15.14 7.39 -2.11
C GLY A 265 -14.71 7.28 -3.58
N GLY A 266 -14.06 6.19 -3.96
CA GLY A 266 -13.68 5.82 -5.32
C GLY A 266 -14.46 4.59 -5.83
N THR A 267 -13.78 3.71 -6.56
CA THR A 267 -14.41 2.58 -7.25
C THR A 267 -14.51 1.34 -6.37
N LEU A 268 -15.67 0.67 -6.39
CA LEU A 268 -15.81 -0.71 -5.94
C LEU A 268 -15.63 -1.65 -7.12
N SER A 269 -14.57 -2.45 -7.09
CA SER A 269 -14.28 -3.48 -8.10
C SER A 269 -14.36 -4.87 -7.48
N ILE A 270 -15.26 -5.71 -8.00
CA ILE A 270 -15.37 -7.13 -7.68
C ILE A 270 -15.18 -7.88 -8.99
N SER A 271 -14.01 -8.49 -9.21
CA SER A 271 -13.70 -9.10 -10.51
C SER A 271 -13.00 -10.46 -10.44
N ARG A 272 -13.32 -11.33 -11.40
CA ARG A 272 -12.71 -12.66 -11.59
C ARG A 272 -12.82 -13.64 -10.40
N ASN A 273 -13.63 -13.35 -9.38
CA ASN A 273 -13.82 -14.25 -8.24
C ASN A 273 -14.78 -15.38 -8.65
N GLN A 274 -14.24 -16.53 -9.11
CA GLN A 274 -15.04 -17.55 -9.80
C GLN A 274 -16.09 -18.22 -8.90
N VAL A 275 -15.73 -18.50 -7.64
CA VAL A 275 -16.58 -19.24 -6.70
C VAL A 275 -17.38 -18.33 -5.75
N LEU A 276 -17.24 -17.00 -5.88
CA LEU A 276 -17.94 -16.02 -5.07
C LEU A 276 -19.43 -16.00 -5.42
N ASN A 277 -20.28 -16.42 -4.47
CA ASN A 277 -21.73 -16.53 -4.67
C ASN A 277 -22.57 -15.79 -3.60
N GLN A 278 -21.96 -15.40 -2.48
CA GLN A 278 -22.59 -14.61 -1.44
C GLN A 278 -21.81 -13.31 -1.23
N VAL A 279 -22.44 -12.18 -1.50
CA VAL A 279 -21.87 -10.84 -1.35
C VAL A 279 -22.81 -10.03 -0.48
N GLU A 280 -22.31 -9.29 0.51
CA GLU A 280 -23.14 -8.50 1.42
C GLU A 280 -22.47 -7.17 1.82
N PHE A 281 -23.03 -6.06 1.35
CA PHE A 281 -22.69 -4.68 1.69
C PHE A 281 -23.95 -3.93 2.18
N PRO A 282 -24.59 -4.39 3.28
CA PRO A 282 -25.93 -3.96 3.66
C PRO A 282 -26.03 -2.49 4.11
N MET A 283 -24.92 -1.89 4.55
CA MET A 283 -24.88 -0.51 5.02
C MET A 283 -24.41 0.49 3.96
N THR A 284 -23.92 0.03 2.79
CA THR A 284 -23.28 0.93 1.82
C THR A 284 -24.31 1.76 1.07
N ASP A 285 -24.22 3.08 1.19
CA ASP A 285 -25.15 4.04 0.58
C ASP A 285 -24.52 4.90 -0.54
N GLU A 286 -23.20 5.08 -0.52
CA GLU A 286 -22.46 5.82 -1.56
C GLU A 286 -21.23 5.06 -2.10
N ILE A 287 -21.10 5.05 -3.43
CA ILE A 287 -19.88 4.74 -4.17
C ILE A 287 -19.53 6.00 -4.98
N GLY A 288 -18.51 6.76 -4.56
CA GLY A 288 -18.15 8.03 -5.17
C GLY A 288 -17.47 7.91 -6.54
N GLY A 289 -16.87 6.77 -6.84
CA GLY A 289 -16.38 6.37 -8.16
C GLY A 289 -17.35 5.44 -8.88
N GLY A 290 -16.81 4.41 -9.53
CA GLY A 290 -17.58 3.42 -10.28
C GLY A 290 -17.98 2.17 -9.50
N LEU A 291 -19.01 1.46 -9.98
CA LEU A 291 -19.35 0.10 -9.55
C LEU A 291 -18.99 -0.88 -10.66
N VAL A 292 -17.98 -1.72 -10.44
CA VAL A 292 -17.45 -2.67 -11.42
C VAL A 292 -17.62 -4.10 -10.91
N VAL A 293 -18.47 -4.89 -11.56
CA VAL A 293 -18.74 -6.29 -11.19
C VAL A 293 -18.56 -7.17 -12.43
N VAL A 294 -17.34 -7.70 -12.63
CA VAL A 294 -16.91 -8.27 -13.92
C VAL A 294 -16.33 -9.68 -13.77
N ASN A 295 -16.85 -10.63 -14.56
CA ASN A 295 -16.35 -12.00 -14.69
C ASN A 295 -16.34 -12.83 -13.39
N ASN A 296 -17.30 -12.58 -12.49
CA ASN A 296 -17.56 -13.45 -11.33
C ASN A 296 -18.63 -14.48 -11.75
N THR A 297 -18.23 -15.73 -12.00
CA THR A 297 -19.09 -16.73 -12.65
C THR A 297 -20.23 -17.24 -11.77
N ALA A 298 -20.04 -17.27 -10.45
CA ALA A 298 -21.07 -17.70 -9.49
C ALA A 298 -21.97 -16.57 -8.93
N ILE A 299 -21.71 -15.29 -9.30
CA ILE A 299 -22.64 -14.20 -8.99
C ILE A 299 -23.74 -14.16 -10.06
N GLU A 300 -24.94 -14.60 -9.70
CA GLU A 300 -26.10 -14.56 -10.61
C GLU A 300 -27.04 -13.38 -10.35
N LYS A 301 -26.91 -12.68 -9.22
CA LYS A 301 -27.80 -11.58 -8.81
C LYS A 301 -27.02 -10.44 -8.18
N ILE A 302 -27.35 -9.21 -8.55
CA ILE A 302 -26.80 -7.98 -7.93
C ILE A 302 -27.85 -7.40 -6.98
N ASN A 303 -27.94 -7.94 -5.77
CA ASN A 303 -28.86 -7.51 -4.71
C ASN A 303 -28.16 -7.18 -3.39
N PHE A 304 -26.82 -7.16 -3.40
CA PHE A 304 -25.96 -7.08 -2.22
C PHE A 304 -25.69 -5.65 -1.72
N LEU A 305 -26.27 -4.65 -2.38
CA LEU A 305 -26.14 -3.21 -2.11
C LEU A 305 -27.53 -2.58 -1.86
N PRO A 306 -28.29 -3.01 -0.83
CA PRO A 306 -29.70 -2.65 -0.66
C PRO A 306 -29.94 -1.18 -0.29
N LYS A 307 -28.93 -0.48 0.25
CA LYS A 307 -28.98 0.94 0.62
C LYS A 307 -28.34 1.89 -0.40
N LEU A 308 -27.66 1.36 -1.41
CA LEU A 308 -26.89 2.18 -2.37
C LEU A 308 -27.81 3.20 -3.05
N SER A 309 -27.51 4.48 -2.85
CA SER A 309 -28.26 5.62 -3.34
C SER A 309 -27.53 6.36 -4.45
N ILE A 310 -26.19 6.35 -4.46
CA ILE A 310 -25.36 7.13 -5.37
C ILE A 310 -24.22 6.28 -5.95
N ILE A 311 -24.05 6.32 -7.26
CA ILE A 311 -22.81 5.98 -7.98
C ILE A 311 -22.28 7.27 -8.63
N GLY A 312 -21.08 7.69 -8.24
CA GLY A 312 -20.50 8.98 -8.60
C GLY A 312 -19.79 9.00 -9.97
N GLU A 313 -19.47 7.85 -10.54
CA GLU A 313 -19.04 7.69 -11.93
C GLU A 313 -19.95 6.68 -12.66
N ALA A 314 -19.37 5.63 -13.26
CA ALA A 314 -20.06 4.67 -14.13
C ALA A 314 -20.34 3.33 -13.43
N MET A 315 -21.30 2.59 -13.96
CA MET A 315 -21.57 1.20 -13.57
C MET A 315 -21.22 0.26 -14.71
N GLU A 316 -20.37 -0.75 -14.47
CA GLU A 316 -20.08 -1.83 -15.41
C GLU A 316 -20.33 -3.19 -14.76
N ILE A 317 -21.24 -3.97 -15.34
CA ILE A 317 -21.61 -5.30 -14.85
C ILE A 317 -21.51 -6.31 -15.99
N VAL A 318 -20.64 -7.31 -15.85
CA VAL A 318 -20.37 -8.33 -16.88
C VAL A 318 -20.31 -9.72 -16.24
N GLY A 319 -21.16 -10.64 -16.70
CA GLY A 319 -21.21 -12.01 -16.16
C GLY A 319 -22.54 -12.72 -16.37
N ASN A 320 -22.76 -13.85 -15.71
CA ASN A 320 -23.98 -14.66 -15.80
C ASN A 320 -25.16 -14.08 -14.98
N ILE A 321 -25.33 -12.76 -15.03
CA ILE A 321 -26.33 -12.03 -14.24
C ILE A 321 -27.74 -12.36 -14.73
N LYS A 322 -28.60 -12.81 -13.82
CA LYS A 322 -30.03 -13.10 -14.04
C LYS A 322 -30.94 -11.97 -13.55
N ASP A 323 -30.51 -11.19 -12.56
CA ASP A 323 -31.30 -10.10 -11.96
C ASP A 323 -30.43 -9.02 -11.30
N ILE A 324 -30.91 -7.78 -11.25
CA ILE A 324 -30.26 -6.62 -10.59
C ILE A 324 -31.31 -5.88 -9.77
N GLN A 325 -31.04 -5.73 -8.47
CA GLN A 325 -31.95 -5.15 -7.48
C GLN A 325 -31.26 -4.05 -6.67
N LEU A 326 -31.16 -2.84 -7.24
CA LEU A 326 -30.60 -1.66 -6.59
C LEU A 326 -31.72 -0.65 -6.25
N LYS A 327 -32.68 -1.08 -5.42
CA LYS A 327 -33.98 -0.40 -5.20
C LYS A 327 -33.89 1.02 -4.61
N GLN A 328 -32.78 1.37 -3.96
CA GLN A 328 -32.57 2.69 -3.36
C GLN A 328 -31.72 3.62 -4.25
N LEU A 329 -31.25 3.15 -5.41
CA LEU A 329 -30.35 3.89 -6.28
C LEU A 329 -31.10 5.05 -6.94
N LYS A 330 -30.70 6.29 -6.62
CA LYS A 330 -31.32 7.54 -7.10
C LYS A 330 -30.50 8.25 -8.15
N LEU A 331 -29.20 7.95 -8.23
CA LEU A 331 -28.26 8.65 -9.09
C LEU A 331 -27.11 7.74 -9.55
N VAL A 332 -26.91 7.68 -10.86
CA VAL A 332 -25.64 7.30 -11.50
C VAL A 332 -25.18 8.51 -12.30
N LYS A 333 -24.07 9.14 -11.91
CA LYS A 333 -23.61 10.38 -12.58
C LYS A 333 -23.03 10.11 -13.97
N GLY A 334 -22.38 8.96 -14.19
CA GLY A 334 -21.77 8.56 -15.46
C GLY A 334 -22.68 7.70 -16.35
N SER A 335 -22.06 6.77 -17.08
CA SER A 335 -22.72 5.75 -17.92
C SER A 335 -23.09 4.49 -17.14
N ALA A 336 -23.91 3.64 -17.75
CA ALA A 336 -24.16 2.29 -17.24
C ALA A 336 -24.04 1.27 -18.38
N LYS A 337 -23.25 0.22 -18.17
CA LYS A 337 -23.00 -0.85 -19.13
C LYS A 337 -23.26 -2.20 -18.47
N ILE A 338 -24.13 -2.99 -19.09
CA ILE A 338 -24.44 -4.37 -18.69
C ILE A 338 -24.17 -5.31 -19.85
N THR A 339 -23.47 -6.40 -19.56
CA THR A 339 -23.27 -7.53 -20.48
C THR A 339 -23.61 -8.82 -19.74
N ALA A 340 -24.86 -9.24 -19.86
CA ALA A 340 -25.41 -10.39 -19.17
C ALA A 340 -25.35 -11.66 -20.05
N PHE A 341 -24.58 -12.66 -19.64
CA PHE A 341 -24.49 -13.96 -20.33
C PHE A 341 -25.70 -14.87 -20.06
N SER A 342 -26.65 -14.44 -19.23
CA SER A 342 -27.91 -15.15 -19.02
C SER A 342 -28.95 -14.76 -20.08
N SER A 343 -29.65 -15.75 -20.63
CA SER A 343 -30.81 -15.55 -21.50
C SER A 343 -32.07 -15.11 -20.73
N ILE A 344 -32.06 -15.20 -19.40
CA ILE A 344 -33.16 -14.80 -18.51
C ILE A 344 -33.13 -13.28 -18.28
N PHE A 345 -31.96 -12.63 -18.38
CA PHE A 345 -31.84 -11.20 -18.12
C PHE A 345 -32.56 -10.37 -19.19
N ASP A 346 -33.53 -9.58 -18.77
CA ASP A 346 -34.32 -8.72 -19.65
C ASP A 346 -33.75 -7.30 -19.68
N CYS A 347 -32.91 -7.04 -20.68
CA CYS A 347 -32.37 -5.71 -20.94
C CYS A 347 -33.45 -4.66 -21.23
N THR A 348 -34.63 -5.04 -21.72
CA THR A 348 -35.71 -4.10 -22.04
C THR A 348 -36.47 -3.71 -20.80
N LYS A 349 -36.74 -4.66 -19.90
CA LYS A 349 -37.25 -4.38 -18.55
C LYS A 349 -36.26 -3.51 -17.77
N TRP A 350 -34.96 -3.81 -17.84
CA TRP A 350 -33.95 -3.04 -17.11
C TRP A 350 -33.81 -1.60 -17.64
N THR A 351 -33.62 -1.38 -18.94
CA THR A 351 -33.47 0.00 -19.48
C THR A 351 -34.75 0.84 -19.37
N LYS A 352 -35.94 0.23 -19.44
CA LYS A 352 -37.23 0.93 -19.28
C LYS A 352 -37.69 1.06 -17.82
N SER A 353 -36.97 0.50 -16.85
CA SER A 353 -37.24 0.71 -15.44
C SER A 353 -36.80 2.11 -14.98
N GLU A 354 -37.05 2.44 -13.71
CA GLU A 354 -36.56 3.67 -13.06
C GLU A 354 -35.06 3.92 -13.29
N VAL A 355 -34.27 2.86 -13.55
CA VAL A 355 -32.84 2.93 -13.89
C VAL A 355 -32.55 3.88 -15.07
N GLY A 356 -33.44 3.93 -16.08
CA GLY A 356 -33.30 4.86 -17.20
C GLY A 356 -33.39 6.34 -16.83
N SER A 357 -34.01 6.69 -15.68
CA SER A 357 -34.23 8.06 -15.21
C SER A 357 -33.19 8.57 -14.20
N ILE A 358 -32.47 7.64 -13.56
CA ILE A 358 -31.45 7.93 -12.54
C ILE A 358 -30.03 8.03 -13.13
N ILE A 359 -29.81 7.55 -14.35
CA ILE A 359 -28.54 7.69 -15.09
C ILE A 359 -28.51 9.05 -15.79
N ARG A 360 -27.56 9.91 -15.41
CA ARG A 360 -27.62 11.36 -15.70
C ARG A 360 -26.57 11.91 -16.68
N GLY A 361 -25.43 11.24 -16.88
CA GLY A 361 -24.30 11.83 -17.61
C GLY A 361 -23.60 10.89 -18.59
N GLY A 362 -24.27 9.83 -19.05
CA GLY A 362 -23.66 8.90 -19.99
C GLY A 362 -24.66 8.02 -20.74
N LYS A 363 -24.08 7.20 -21.63
CA LYS A 363 -24.80 6.17 -22.40
C LYS A 363 -25.23 5.04 -21.46
N ILE A 364 -26.42 4.52 -21.71
CA ILE A 364 -26.93 3.27 -21.14
C ILE A 364 -26.73 2.20 -22.20
N GLU A 365 -25.99 1.15 -21.89
CA GLU A 365 -25.78 -0.01 -22.77
C GLU A 365 -26.20 -1.26 -22.02
N CYS A 366 -27.09 -2.07 -22.61
CA CYS A 366 -27.42 -3.37 -22.08
C CYS A 366 -27.41 -4.41 -23.20
N THR A 367 -26.63 -5.47 -23.00
CA THR A 367 -26.61 -6.65 -23.85
C THR A 367 -26.93 -7.89 -23.04
N ASN A 368 -27.70 -8.81 -23.62
CA ASN A 368 -28.00 -10.12 -23.05
C ASN A 368 -27.66 -11.26 -24.03
N ALA A 369 -27.67 -12.51 -23.55
CA ALA A 369 -27.38 -13.69 -24.38
C ALA A 369 -28.40 -13.98 -25.50
N LYS A 370 -29.50 -13.22 -25.60
CA LYS A 370 -30.44 -13.27 -26.73
C LYS A 370 -30.04 -12.32 -27.88
N GLY A 371 -28.90 -11.63 -27.76
CA GLY A 371 -28.48 -10.62 -28.73
C GLY A 371 -29.31 -9.33 -28.67
N THR A 372 -30.12 -9.12 -27.62
CA THR A 372 -30.82 -7.85 -27.42
C THR A 372 -29.80 -6.79 -27.03
N ILE A 373 -29.57 -5.81 -27.90
CA ILE A 373 -28.72 -4.64 -27.64
C ILE A 373 -29.65 -3.45 -27.43
N ASN A 374 -29.76 -2.97 -26.19
CA ASN A 374 -30.47 -1.74 -25.87
C ASN A 374 -29.45 -0.64 -25.59
N THR A 375 -29.49 0.43 -26.39
CA THR A 375 -28.71 1.64 -26.15
C THR A 375 -29.62 2.86 -26.02
N SER A 376 -29.44 3.65 -24.97
CA SER A 376 -30.09 4.96 -24.83
C SER A 376 -29.12 5.99 -24.28
N SER A 377 -29.28 7.25 -24.69
CA SER A 377 -28.43 8.37 -24.29
C SER A 377 -29.27 9.48 -23.68
N ASN A 378 -29.11 9.74 -22.38
CA ASN A 378 -29.71 10.90 -21.70
C ASN A 378 -28.87 12.17 -21.92
N GLY A 379 -28.28 12.34 -23.10
CA GLY A 379 -27.44 13.48 -23.45
C GLY A 379 -28.25 14.58 -24.12
N THR A 380 -28.37 15.74 -23.47
CA THR A 380 -28.70 16.99 -24.18
C THR A 380 -27.47 17.42 -24.98
N GLY A 381 -27.39 16.99 -26.24
CA GLY A 381 -26.25 17.27 -27.12
C GLY A 381 -26.48 16.64 -28.50
N ASP A 382 -26.86 17.50 -29.45
CA ASP A 382 -27.12 17.19 -30.86
C ASP A 382 -25.81 16.85 -31.61
N ASP A 383 -25.79 15.78 -32.40
CA ASP A 383 -25.50 15.92 -33.84
C ASP A 383 -26.00 14.66 -34.59
N ASN A 384 -27.06 14.83 -35.37
CA ASN A 384 -27.65 13.78 -36.19
C ASN A 384 -26.85 13.58 -37.50
N ARG A 385 -26.02 12.53 -37.59
CA ARG A 385 -25.47 12.06 -38.87
C ARG A 385 -25.64 10.56 -39.08
N ASN A 386 -26.72 10.25 -39.79
CA ASN A 386 -26.77 9.08 -40.66
C ASN A 386 -25.55 9.10 -41.61
N MET A 387 -24.80 8.01 -41.68
CA MET A 387 -24.10 7.65 -42.91
C MET A 387 -23.96 6.14 -43.02
N ASP A 388 -24.50 5.60 -44.12
CA ASP A 388 -24.35 4.21 -44.51
C ASP A 388 -22.89 3.86 -44.85
N GLY A 389 -22.49 2.63 -44.50
CA GLY A 389 -21.49 1.78 -45.16
C GLY A 389 -20.12 2.35 -45.63
N ILE A 390 -19.03 1.66 -45.26
CA ILE A 390 -18.05 1.02 -46.17
C ILE A 390 -16.92 0.35 -45.34
N ASN A 391 -16.34 -0.73 -45.88
CA ASN A 391 -15.29 -1.54 -45.26
C ASN A 391 -13.86 -1.10 -45.63
N HIS A 392 -12.91 -1.61 -44.84
CA HIS A 392 -11.48 -1.90 -45.12
C HIS A 392 -10.39 -0.80 -45.01
N ASP A 393 -9.43 -1.15 -44.14
CA ASP A 393 -7.97 -1.11 -44.24
C ASP A 393 -7.19 0.21 -44.48
N GLY A 394 -6.24 0.49 -43.56
CA GLY A 394 -4.90 0.94 -43.97
C GLY A 394 -4.28 2.20 -43.35
N ALA A 395 -3.34 1.98 -42.42
CA ALA A 395 -2.13 2.79 -42.17
C ALA A 395 -2.20 4.17 -41.46
N PHE A 396 -1.06 4.48 -40.83
CA PHE A 396 -0.80 5.60 -39.90
C PHE A 396 -0.65 6.98 -40.58
N ALA A 397 -1.21 8.02 -39.95
CA ALA A 397 -0.65 9.37 -39.94
C ALA A 397 -1.13 10.20 -38.73
N GLU A 398 -0.22 10.90 -38.07
CA GLU A 398 -0.41 11.96 -37.04
C GLU A 398 0.81 12.91 -37.16
N PRO A 399 0.85 14.12 -36.56
CA PRO A 399 -0.23 14.92 -35.93
C PRO A 399 -0.19 16.42 -36.32
N ALA A 400 -1.20 17.21 -35.88
CA ALA A 400 -1.08 18.65 -35.55
C ALA A 400 -2.30 19.09 -34.67
N PRO A 401 -2.25 20.17 -33.88
CA PRO A 401 -2.62 20.02 -32.47
C PRO A 401 -3.69 21.00 -31.91
N GLY A 402 -4.30 20.61 -30.78
CA GLY A 402 -4.80 21.56 -29.77
C GLY A 402 -6.21 21.31 -29.22
N PHE A 403 -6.32 20.60 -28.10
CA PHE A 403 -6.78 21.14 -26.80
C PHE A 403 -6.66 20.02 -25.74
N LYS A 404 -6.03 20.33 -24.59
CA LYS A 404 -5.72 19.34 -23.53
C LYS A 404 -6.80 19.33 -22.45
N TYR A 405 -7.28 18.14 -22.03
CA TYR A 405 -7.20 17.72 -20.61
C TYR A 405 -7.39 16.19 -20.42
N ARG A 406 -6.52 15.61 -19.58
CA ARG A 406 -6.50 14.25 -18.95
C ARG A 406 -7.37 13.11 -19.52
N SER A 407 -6.74 12.13 -20.21
CA SER A 407 -7.23 10.74 -20.36
C SER A 407 -6.15 9.64 -20.21
N GLU A 408 -4.94 10.00 -19.79
CA GLU A 408 -3.76 9.11 -19.66
C GLU A 408 -3.97 7.89 -18.74
N ALA A 409 -4.68 8.05 -17.61
CA ALA A 409 -4.87 6.97 -16.65
C ALA A 409 -5.71 5.81 -17.22
N VAL A 410 -6.77 6.14 -17.98
CA VAL A 410 -7.68 5.15 -18.59
C VAL A 410 -6.96 4.40 -19.72
N LYS A 411 -6.17 5.09 -20.55
CA LYS A 411 -5.36 4.45 -21.61
C LYS A 411 -4.31 3.48 -21.03
N LYS A 412 -3.66 3.84 -19.91
CA LYS A 412 -2.71 2.95 -19.23
C LYS A 412 -3.37 1.71 -18.61
N ALA A 413 -4.54 1.87 -17.99
CA ALA A 413 -5.31 0.74 -17.47
C ALA A 413 -5.74 -0.25 -18.58
N ILE A 414 -6.28 0.26 -19.69
CA ILE A 414 -6.71 -0.59 -20.82
C ILE A 414 -5.51 -1.29 -21.48
N SER A 415 -4.37 -0.62 -21.62
CA SER A 415 -3.14 -1.21 -22.17
C SER A 415 -2.62 -2.38 -21.33
N PHE A 416 -2.62 -2.25 -19.99
CA PHE A 416 -2.24 -3.34 -19.08
C PHE A 416 -3.18 -4.56 -19.16
N VAL A 417 -4.49 -4.33 -19.33
CA VAL A 417 -5.47 -5.42 -19.51
C VAL A 417 -5.24 -6.16 -20.81
N LEU A 418 -4.96 -5.47 -21.92
CA LEU A 418 -4.69 -6.12 -23.21
C LEU A 418 -3.36 -6.88 -23.22
N LEU A 419 -2.32 -6.34 -22.58
CA LEU A 419 -1.00 -7.00 -22.49
C LEU A 419 -1.04 -8.27 -21.62
N SER A 420 -1.79 -8.24 -20.51
CA SER A 420 -1.97 -9.43 -19.65
C SER A 420 -2.81 -10.53 -20.32
N ILE A 421 -3.81 -10.18 -21.12
CA ILE A 421 -4.53 -11.15 -21.96
C ILE A 421 -3.56 -11.81 -22.95
N ALA A 422 -2.77 -11.02 -23.70
CA ALA A 422 -1.81 -11.55 -24.67
C ALA A 422 -0.78 -12.51 -24.03
N LEU A 423 -0.24 -12.16 -22.85
CA LEU A 423 0.67 -13.01 -22.08
C LEU A 423 0.00 -14.31 -21.62
N SER A 424 -1.26 -14.25 -21.15
CA SER A 424 -2.00 -15.46 -20.74
C SER A 424 -2.29 -16.42 -21.89
N SER A 425 -2.64 -15.89 -23.08
CA SER A 425 -2.82 -16.68 -24.30
C SER A 425 -1.53 -17.37 -24.73
N TYR A 426 -0.40 -16.65 -24.69
CA TYR A 426 0.90 -17.20 -25.06
C TYR A 426 1.35 -18.31 -24.09
N TYR A 427 1.11 -18.14 -22.79
CA TYR A 427 1.42 -19.15 -21.78
C TYR A 427 0.54 -20.40 -21.87
N LEU A 428 -0.70 -20.27 -22.37
CA LEU A 428 -1.60 -21.40 -22.61
C LEU A 428 -1.17 -22.22 -23.84
N VAL A 429 -0.72 -21.55 -24.91
CA VAL A 429 -0.19 -22.21 -26.12
C VAL A 429 1.12 -22.95 -25.84
N LEU A 430 2.02 -22.39 -25.01
CA LEU A 430 3.25 -23.07 -24.56
C LEU A 430 3.03 -24.25 -23.59
N LYS A 431 1.78 -24.51 -23.19
CA LYS A 431 1.40 -25.64 -22.34
C LYS A 431 0.64 -26.75 -23.08
N LEU A 432 0.39 -26.55 -24.37
CA LEU A 432 -0.37 -27.45 -25.25
C LEU A 432 0.46 -27.99 -26.43
N ASN A 433 1.73 -27.58 -26.51
CA ASN A 433 2.82 -28.19 -27.29
C ASN A 433 3.90 -28.68 -26.31
#